data_AF-R9NY63-F1
#
_entry.id   AF-R9NY63-F1
#
_cell.length_a   1.000
_cell.length_b   1.000
_cell.length_c   1.000
_cell.angle_alpha   90.00
_cell.angle_beta   90.00
_cell.angle_gamma   90.00
#
_symmetry.space_group_name_H-M   'P 1'
#
loop_
_entity.id
_entity.type
_entity.pdbx_description
1 polymer ?
#
loop_
_entity_poly.entity_id
_entity_poly.type
_entity_poly.pdbx_seq_one_letter_code
_entity_poly.pdbx_strand_id
1 'polypeptide(L)'
;MAKSDKGRASAGGNNANCISRLFQIGSYGRTGLRDLRSPLLLEQPQGPSFHLADLRNHQRPPRLPTPLTPPCPDMPHSHHSHSGQFCSHARDSLASVLQQAHDLGFTHFHLSEHVPRANFTELYPEEVSANITPAALRTTFSAYLKEARRLQAEYTNKGLHVLVGCETENITSPGTLDYLTEVLGSTPETKPEMIGKGVVDYIVGSLHHTHSIPIDFDRETFDRSVSSFSSSSTHAAHLQLIDQYLDDQLEVLHRLKPEVIGHFDLFRLFTPSLKIRGEKQIWSKVERNVRYAVEYGALFECNAASFRKGWNTSYPAREVLDLIQSLQGRLCLSDDSHGVHAVGLNYLRLKEYLIDAGVDTIWYLEKDASQSPAGQDKDGHTRPTHFARGTVAKPMGPEWKTHPFWTTFTASLESQS
;
A
#
# COMPACT_ATOMS: atom_id res chain seq x y z
N MET A 1 -7.98 65.18 -33.09
CA MET A 1 -7.88 66.27 -32.09
C MET A 1 -8.09 65.63 -30.73
N ALA A 2 -7.01 65.21 -30.07
CA ALA A 2 -6.35 65.89 -28.92
C ALA A 2 -7.11 65.60 -27.59
N LYS A 3 -6.54 65.15 -26.47
CA LYS A 3 -5.19 64.88 -25.92
C LYS A 3 -5.44 64.09 -24.60
N SER A 4 -4.82 62.94 -24.32
CA SER A 4 -3.57 62.68 -23.56
C SER A 4 -3.54 63.07 -22.07
N ASP A 5 -3.38 62.07 -21.19
CA ASP A 5 -2.35 61.93 -20.13
C ASP A 5 -2.49 60.52 -19.53
N LYS A 6 -1.54 59.57 -19.50
CA LYS A 6 -0.09 59.48 -19.18
C LYS A 6 0.29 59.73 -17.72
N GLY A 7 0.58 58.62 -17.04
CA GLY A 7 1.53 58.50 -15.93
C GLY A 7 1.36 57.15 -15.23
N ARG A 8 2.35 56.42 -14.72
CA ARG A 8 3.79 56.19 -15.00
C ARG A 8 4.13 54.95 -14.14
N ALA A 9 5.02 54.10 -14.63
CA ALA A 9 5.46 52.87 -13.99
C ALA A 9 6.23 53.09 -12.66
N SER A 10 6.20 52.09 -11.79
CA SER A 10 7.33 51.77 -10.89
C SER A 10 7.58 50.27 -10.87
N ALA A 11 8.83 49.91 -11.15
CA ALA A 11 9.40 48.58 -11.08
C ALA A 11 9.74 48.18 -9.64
N GLY A 12 9.88 46.87 -9.43
CA GLY A 12 10.40 46.23 -8.22
C GLY A 12 9.65 44.92 -8.04
N GLY A 13 10.25 43.75 -7.93
CA GLY A 13 11.62 43.31 -7.82
C GLY A 13 11.55 41.81 -7.52
N ASN A 14 12.58 41.08 -7.92
CA ASN A 14 12.76 39.63 -7.74
C ASN A 14 12.24 39.07 -6.39
N ASN A 15 11.63 37.88 -6.44
CA ASN A 15 12.05 36.78 -5.57
C ASN A 15 11.51 35.43 -6.08
N ALA A 16 12.36 34.73 -6.82
CA ALA A 16 12.38 33.28 -6.83
C ALA A 16 13.10 32.83 -5.55
N ASN A 17 12.42 32.12 -4.66
CA ASN A 17 12.96 31.17 -3.69
C ASN A 17 11.86 30.76 -2.71
N CYS A 18 11.44 29.51 -2.75
CA CYS A 18 11.03 28.82 -1.53
C CYS A 18 11.41 27.34 -1.66
N ILE A 19 12.70 27.10 -1.44
CA ILE A 19 13.27 25.80 -1.12
C ILE A 19 12.91 25.46 0.32
N SER A 20 12.44 24.22 0.49
CA SER A 20 12.45 23.36 1.68
C SER A 20 12.89 23.96 3.01
N ARG A 21 12.05 23.79 4.04
CA ARG A 21 12.48 23.54 5.43
C ARG A 21 11.26 23.18 6.27
N LEU A 22 11.28 22.00 6.88
CA LEU A 22 10.73 21.74 8.22
C LEU A 22 11.21 20.34 8.67
N PHE A 23 12.38 20.31 9.31
CA PHE A 23 12.79 19.26 10.25
C PHE A 23 13.80 19.89 11.21
N GLN A 24 13.41 20.07 12.49
CA GLN A 24 14.23 19.75 13.66
C GLN A 24 13.56 20.17 14.97
N ILE A 25 14.02 19.47 16.03
CA ILE A 25 13.88 19.67 17.48
C ILE A 25 12.98 18.59 18.12
N GLY A 26 13.43 17.77 19.07
CA GLY A 26 14.68 17.84 19.82
C GLY A 26 15.04 16.59 20.63
N SER A 27 16.32 16.56 20.99
CA SER A 27 17.03 15.58 21.78
C SER A 27 16.81 15.74 23.29
N TYR A 28 16.61 14.62 23.98
CA TYR A 28 16.97 14.38 25.39
C TYR A 28 17.75 13.05 25.37
N GLY A 29 18.93 12.83 25.95
CA GLY A 29 19.55 13.35 27.16
C GLY A 29 20.09 12.12 27.91
N ARG A 30 21.34 11.72 27.65
CA ARG A 30 22.01 10.55 28.26
C ARG A 30 22.60 10.90 29.63
N THR A 31 22.41 10.00 30.60
CA THR A 31 23.24 9.75 31.79
C THR A 31 23.17 8.23 32.02
N GLY A 32 24.20 7.39 32.12
CA GLY A 32 25.62 7.54 32.44
C GLY A 32 25.89 6.94 33.82
N LEU A 33 26.39 5.69 33.92
CA LEU A 33 27.18 5.06 35.03
C LEU A 33 27.21 3.52 34.83
N ARG A 34 28.28 2.95 34.25
CA ARG A 34 29.50 2.35 34.88
C ARG A 34 29.31 0.99 35.57
N ASP A 35 29.62 -0.06 34.80
CA ASP A 35 30.61 -1.12 35.04
C ASP A 35 31.03 -1.46 36.49
N LEU A 36 30.87 -2.74 36.86
CA LEU A 36 31.82 -3.50 37.69
C LEU A 36 31.77 -5.00 37.31
N ARG A 37 32.87 -5.49 36.73
CA ARG A 37 33.19 -6.91 36.54
C ARG A 37 33.84 -7.47 37.81
N SER A 38 33.57 -8.73 38.16
CA SER A 38 34.62 -9.77 38.27
C SER A 38 34.09 -11.15 38.73
N PRO A 39 34.83 -12.26 38.43
CA PRO A 39 34.32 -13.62 38.30
C PRO A 39 34.83 -14.58 39.40
N LEU A 40 34.23 -15.77 39.54
CA LEU A 40 34.77 -16.98 40.23
C LEU A 40 33.97 -18.20 39.70
N LEU A 41 34.52 -19.03 38.79
CA LEU A 41 35.22 -20.31 39.03
C LEU A 41 34.43 -21.30 39.93
N LEU A 42 33.76 -22.29 39.33
CA LEU A 42 34.20 -23.70 39.12
C LEU A 42 34.36 -24.49 40.41
N GLU A 43 33.51 -25.50 40.63
CA GLU A 43 33.94 -26.90 40.83
C GLU A 43 32.74 -27.87 40.91
N GLN A 44 32.93 -29.03 40.27
CA GLN A 44 32.10 -30.23 40.32
C GLN A 44 32.86 -31.31 41.10
N PRO A 45 32.18 -32.20 41.85
CA PRO A 45 32.77 -33.48 42.22
C PRO A 45 32.07 -34.66 41.53
N GLN A 46 32.90 -35.62 41.12
CA GLN A 46 32.56 -36.89 40.49
C GLN A 46 32.28 -38.03 41.48
N GLY A 47 31.46 -38.99 41.03
CA GLY A 47 31.57 -40.43 41.30
C GLY A 47 30.47 -41.06 42.18
N PRO A 48 30.26 -42.41 42.17
CA PRO A 48 30.90 -43.47 41.37
C PRO A 48 29.91 -44.41 40.62
N SER A 49 30.51 -45.38 39.92
CA SER A 49 29.94 -46.37 38.99
C SER A 49 29.16 -47.53 39.64
N PHE A 50 28.23 -48.12 38.88
CA PHE A 50 27.81 -49.52 39.01
C PHE A 50 27.74 -50.22 37.63
N HIS A 51 28.37 -51.40 37.54
CA HIS A 51 28.11 -52.48 36.57
C HIS A 51 26.75 -53.15 36.91
N LEU A 52 25.97 -53.86 36.07
CA LEU A 52 26.24 -54.82 34.98
C LEU A 52 24.88 -55.19 34.32
N ALA A 53 24.94 -55.81 33.13
CA ALA A 53 23.94 -56.71 32.51
C ALA A 53 22.86 -56.14 31.55
N ASP A 54 23.21 -56.16 30.26
CA ASP A 54 22.55 -56.88 29.14
C ASP A 54 21.02 -57.11 29.19
N LEU A 55 20.26 -56.30 28.45
CA LEU A 55 18.97 -56.68 27.85
C LEU A 55 18.80 -55.91 26.54
N ARG A 56 19.10 -56.57 25.41
CA ARG A 56 18.68 -56.13 24.08
C ARG A 56 17.17 -56.34 23.96
N ASN A 57 16.41 -55.25 23.91
CA ASN A 57 15.10 -55.27 23.27
C ASN A 57 14.78 -53.92 22.62
N HIS A 58 14.41 -53.96 21.35
CA HIS A 58 14.13 -52.80 20.52
C HIS A 58 12.83 -52.11 20.94
N GLN A 59 12.93 -50.96 21.62
CA GLN A 59 11.87 -49.95 21.61
C GLN A 59 12.51 -48.57 21.53
N ARG A 60 12.32 -47.90 20.38
CA ARG A 60 12.71 -46.50 20.19
C ARG A 60 11.89 -45.62 21.14
N PRO A 61 12.48 -44.61 21.81
CA PRO A 61 11.70 -43.66 22.57
C PRO A 61 10.77 -42.87 21.62
N PRO A 62 9.57 -42.48 22.07
CA PRO A 62 8.68 -41.65 21.26
C PRO A 62 9.39 -40.31 20.97
N ARG A 63 9.49 -39.98 19.69
CA ARG A 63 9.99 -38.66 19.27
C ARG A 63 9.05 -37.60 19.83
N LEU A 64 9.59 -36.69 20.63
CA LEU A 64 8.93 -35.40 20.89
C LEU A 64 8.59 -34.78 19.52
N PRO A 65 7.38 -34.24 19.31
CA PRO A 65 7.09 -33.51 18.10
C PRO A 65 7.95 -32.24 18.12
N THR A 66 9.02 -32.23 17.33
CA THR A 66 9.66 -31.00 16.90
C THR A 66 8.63 -30.22 16.09
N PRO A 67 8.24 -28.98 16.45
CA PRO A 67 7.61 -28.10 15.50
C PRO A 67 8.71 -27.69 14.52
N LEU A 68 8.89 -28.47 13.47
CA LEU A 68 9.57 -28.02 12.26
C LEU A 68 8.49 -27.49 11.32
N THR A 69 7.79 -26.44 11.74
CA THR A 69 7.39 -25.45 10.75
C THR A 69 8.69 -24.76 10.31
N PRO A 70 9.07 -24.82 9.03
CA PRO A 70 10.15 -23.95 8.55
C PRO A 70 9.79 -22.50 8.93
N PRO A 71 10.77 -21.61 9.21
CA PRO A 71 10.46 -20.19 9.31
C PRO A 71 9.69 -19.81 8.05
N CYS A 72 8.49 -19.27 8.20
CA CYS A 72 7.69 -18.76 7.11
C CYS A 72 8.54 -17.67 6.44
N PRO A 73 9.13 -17.92 5.26
CA PRO A 73 10.18 -17.05 4.71
C PRO A 73 9.62 -15.75 4.13
N ASP A 74 8.30 -15.62 4.05
CA ASP A 74 7.63 -14.69 3.15
C ASP A 74 7.09 -13.43 3.86
N MET A 75 7.96 -12.76 4.63
CA MET A 75 7.77 -11.38 5.09
C MET A 75 9.10 -10.62 5.14
N PRO A 76 9.10 -9.30 4.92
CA PRO A 76 7.95 -8.41 4.78
C PRO A 76 7.45 -8.28 3.34
N HIS A 77 6.28 -7.65 3.18
CA HIS A 77 5.74 -7.27 1.89
C HIS A 77 5.31 -5.80 1.79
N SER A 78 5.29 -5.25 0.57
CA SER A 78 4.57 -4.01 0.22
C SER A 78 3.86 -4.20 -1.12
N HIS A 79 2.56 -3.87 -1.20
CA HIS A 79 1.74 -4.03 -2.41
C HIS A 79 1.52 -2.73 -3.19
N HIS A 80 2.08 -1.61 -2.74
CA HIS A 80 1.77 -0.30 -3.30
C HIS A 80 3.03 0.57 -3.27
N SER A 81 3.55 0.93 -4.45
CA SER A 81 4.73 1.77 -4.58
C SER A 81 4.80 2.50 -5.93
N HIS A 82 5.50 3.63 -5.91
CA HIS A 82 5.65 4.60 -7.00
C HIS A 82 7.09 5.11 -7.10
N SER A 83 7.46 5.65 -8.25
CA SER A 83 8.78 6.19 -8.53
C SER A 83 8.71 7.50 -9.32
N GLY A 84 9.64 8.41 -9.05
CA GLY A 84 9.74 9.68 -9.75
C GLY A 84 10.11 9.56 -11.23
N GLN A 85 10.53 8.37 -11.66
CA GLN A 85 10.79 8.07 -13.06
C GLN A 85 9.49 8.04 -13.89
N PHE A 86 8.35 7.70 -13.29
CA PHE A 86 7.07 7.52 -13.99
C PHE A 86 5.89 8.25 -13.35
N CYS A 87 6.04 8.80 -12.13
CA CYS A 87 5.03 9.61 -11.45
C CYS A 87 5.59 11.01 -11.10
N SER A 88 4.85 12.07 -11.48
CA SER A 88 5.27 13.47 -11.36
C SER A 88 5.45 13.95 -9.91
N HIS A 89 4.72 13.36 -8.97
CA HIS A 89 4.77 13.69 -7.55
C HIS A 89 5.55 12.67 -6.71
N ALA A 90 6.18 11.68 -7.35
CA ALA A 90 7.14 10.76 -6.73
C ALA A 90 8.59 11.21 -6.97
N ARG A 91 9.55 10.47 -6.39
CA ARG A 91 11.00 10.72 -6.52
C ARG A 91 11.76 9.44 -6.85
N ASP A 92 13.00 9.62 -7.28
CA ASP A 92 13.97 8.55 -7.57
C ASP A 92 13.57 7.62 -8.72
N SER A 93 14.50 6.75 -9.12
CA SER A 93 14.23 5.75 -10.17
C SER A 93 13.51 4.54 -9.61
N LEU A 94 12.74 3.84 -10.46
CA LEU A 94 12.08 2.58 -10.10
C LEU A 94 13.09 1.53 -9.60
N ALA A 95 14.27 1.50 -10.21
CA ALA A 95 15.37 0.62 -9.80
C ALA A 95 15.91 0.96 -8.40
N SER A 96 16.01 2.24 -8.06
CA SER A 96 16.45 2.71 -6.74
C SER A 96 15.44 2.35 -5.65
N VAL A 97 14.15 2.48 -5.93
CA VAL A 97 13.08 2.08 -5.00
C VAL A 97 13.17 0.58 -4.69
N LEU A 98 13.29 -0.28 -5.71
CA LEU A 98 13.47 -1.72 -5.50
C LEU A 98 14.77 -2.07 -4.78
N GLN A 99 15.86 -1.34 -5.05
CA GLN A 99 17.13 -1.59 -4.37
C GLN A 99 17.01 -1.28 -2.89
N GLN A 100 16.37 -0.16 -2.53
CA GLN A 100 16.09 0.18 -1.14
C GLN A 100 15.22 -0.88 -0.46
N ALA A 101 14.17 -1.37 -1.12
CA ALA A 101 13.32 -2.42 -0.56
C ALA A 101 14.12 -3.70 -0.30
N HIS A 102 14.95 -4.12 -1.26
CA HIS A 102 15.85 -5.25 -1.09
C HIS A 102 16.83 -5.05 0.08
N ASP A 103 17.46 -3.87 0.18
CA ASP A 103 18.44 -3.56 1.23
C ASP A 103 17.83 -3.49 2.64
N LEU A 104 16.55 -3.10 2.72
CA LEU A 104 15.76 -3.15 3.96
C LEU A 104 15.26 -4.57 4.30
N GLY A 105 15.56 -5.55 3.45
CA GLY A 105 15.23 -6.96 3.67
C GLY A 105 13.80 -7.34 3.29
N PHE A 106 13.17 -6.61 2.36
CA PHE A 106 11.89 -7.05 1.81
C PHE A 106 12.01 -8.35 1.01
N THR A 107 11.05 -9.25 1.17
CA THR A 107 10.93 -10.47 0.36
C THR A 107 9.92 -10.29 -0.76
N HIS A 108 8.92 -9.43 -0.55
CA HIS A 108 7.92 -9.07 -1.55
C HIS A 108 7.82 -7.55 -1.65
N PHE A 109 7.96 -6.99 -2.84
CA PHE A 109 7.77 -5.56 -3.05
C PHE A 109 7.22 -5.33 -4.45
N HIS A 110 6.00 -4.81 -4.54
CA HIS A 110 5.25 -4.76 -5.79
C HIS A 110 5.09 -3.32 -6.28
N LEU A 111 5.07 -3.18 -7.60
CA LEU A 111 5.07 -1.90 -8.30
C LEU A 111 3.67 -1.57 -8.80
N SER A 112 3.22 -0.33 -8.60
CA SER A 112 1.83 0.05 -8.90
C SER A 112 1.72 1.51 -9.35
N GLU A 113 2.55 1.95 -10.29
CA GLU A 113 2.49 3.33 -10.80
C GLU A 113 1.07 3.75 -11.22
N HIS A 114 0.77 5.05 -11.07
CA HIS A 114 -0.49 5.65 -11.50
C HIS A 114 -0.74 5.44 -12.99
N VAL A 115 -2.01 5.16 -13.31
CA VAL A 115 -2.48 5.02 -14.69
C VAL A 115 -2.52 6.39 -15.42
N PRO A 116 -2.37 6.41 -16.76
CA PRO A 116 -2.42 7.65 -17.52
C PRO A 116 -3.85 8.21 -17.57
N ARG A 117 -3.97 9.54 -17.68
CA ARG A 117 -5.24 10.22 -17.89
C ARG A 117 -5.61 10.29 -19.38
N ALA A 118 -6.89 10.29 -19.67
CA ALA A 118 -7.41 10.35 -21.04
C ALA A 118 -7.48 11.79 -21.56
N ASN A 119 -7.88 12.72 -20.67
CA ASN A 119 -8.23 14.08 -21.05
C ASN A 119 -7.34 15.13 -20.38
N PHE A 120 -7.15 16.27 -21.05
CA PHE A 120 -6.43 17.41 -20.47
C PHE A 120 -7.08 17.96 -19.19
N THR A 121 -8.40 17.83 -19.07
CA THR A 121 -9.18 18.26 -17.89
C THR A 121 -8.97 17.37 -16.68
N GLU A 122 -8.35 16.20 -16.85
CA GLU A 122 -8.09 15.22 -15.78
C GLU A 122 -6.66 15.33 -15.24
N LEU A 123 -5.81 16.18 -15.85
CA LEU A 123 -4.42 16.33 -15.43
C LEU A 123 -4.31 16.96 -14.04
N TYR A 124 -3.37 16.47 -13.25
CA TYR A 124 -3.05 17.10 -11.98
C TYR A 124 -2.37 18.47 -12.19
N PRO A 125 -2.46 19.39 -11.20
CA PRO A 125 -1.88 20.73 -11.32
C PRO A 125 -0.40 20.76 -11.70
N GLU A 126 0.42 19.86 -11.16
CA GLU A 126 1.85 19.74 -11.45
C GLU A 126 2.12 19.28 -12.88
N GLU A 127 1.22 18.49 -13.46
CA GLU A 127 1.36 17.93 -14.80
C GLU A 127 1.01 18.97 -15.85
N VAL A 128 -0.05 19.76 -15.58
CA VAL A 128 -0.36 20.97 -16.34
C VAL A 128 0.82 21.94 -16.29
N SER A 129 1.39 22.17 -15.09
CA SER A 129 2.54 23.06 -14.91
C SER A 129 3.78 22.59 -15.65
N ALA A 130 3.97 21.27 -15.76
CA ALA A 130 5.05 20.63 -16.52
C ALA A 130 4.77 20.52 -18.03
N ASN A 131 3.64 21.03 -18.52
CA ASN A 131 3.18 20.89 -19.92
C ASN A 131 3.09 19.43 -20.40
N ILE A 132 2.75 18.52 -19.49
CA ILE A 132 2.56 17.11 -19.80
C ILE A 132 1.21 16.94 -20.52
N THR A 133 1.18 16.08 -21.53
CA THR A 133 -0.04 15.77 -22.30
C THR A 133 -0.55 14.36 -21.98
N PRO A 134 -1.84 14.05 -22.18
CA PRO A 134 -2.37 12.69 -22.09
C PRO A 134 -1.58 11.65 -22.90
N ALA A 135 -1.12 12.02 -24.11
CA ALA A 135 -0.28 11.17 -24.94
C ALA A 135 1.11 10.92 -24.35
N ALA A 136 1.71 11.93 -23.72
CA ALA A 136 2.99 11.78 -23.02
C ALA A 136 2.83 10.82 -21.83
N LEU A 137 1.73 10.90 -21.09
CA LEU A 137 1.45 10.02 -19.96
C LEU A 137 1.24 8.57 -20.38
N ARG A 138 0.51 8.34 -21.48
CA ARG A 138 0.38 7.00 -22.08
C ARG A 138 1.74 6.43 -22.47
N THR A 139 2.64 7.28 -22.97
CA THR A 139 4.02 6.89 -23.31
C THR A 139 4.83 6.57 -22.05
N THR A 140 4.73 7.40 -21.01
CA THR A 140 5.36 7.18 -19.70
C THR A 140 4.91 5.87 -19.07
N PHE A 141 3.60 5.58 -19.05
CA PHE A 141 3.06 4.33 -18.52
C PHE A 141 3.53 3.10 -19.32
N SER A 142 3.62 3.22 -20.64
CA SER A 142 4.18 2.14 -21.49
C SER A 142 5.67 1.90 -21.19
N ALA A 143 6.43 2.96 -20.92
CA ALA A 143 7.83 2.86 -20.52
C ALA A 143 7.98 2.26 -19.12
N TYR A 144 7.09 2.60 -18.18
CA TYR A 144 6.99 1.98 -16.86
C TYR A 144 6.83 0.46 -16.98
N LEU A 145 5.80 -0.01 -17.71
CA LEU A 145 5.54 -1.45 -17.83
C LEU A 145 6.77 -2.20 -18.38
N LYS A 146 7.46 -1.61 -19.36
CA LYS A 146 8.69 -2.20 -19.92
C LYS A 146 9.80 -2.31 -18.88
N GLU A 147 10.07 -1.22 -18.15
CA GLU A 147 11.14 -1.19 -17.15
C GLU A 147 10.82 -2.05 -15.93
N ALA A 148 9.58 -2.02 -15.45
CA ALA A 148 9.09 -2.84 -14.36
C ALA A 148 9.22 -4.34 -14.69
N ARG A 149 8.95 -4.77 -15.93
CA ARG A 149 9.16 -6.15 -16.36
C ARG A 149 10.64 -6.55 -16.41
N ARG A 150 11.52 -5.63 -16.84
CA ARG A 150 12.97 -5.85 -16.81
C ARG A 150 13.46 -6.04 -15.36
N LEU A 151 13.03 -5.16 -14.46
CA LEU A 151 13.38 -5.19 -13.04
C LEU A 151 12.80 -6.41 -12.33
N GLN A 152 11.55 -6.79 -12.64
CA GLN A 152 10.94 -8.03 -12.11
C GLN A 152 11.81 -9.25 -12.41
N ALA A 153 12.33 -9.39 -13.64
CA ALA A 153 13.24 -10.48 -14.00
C ALA A 153 14.60 -10.37 -13.29
N GLU A 154 15.13 -9.16 -13.10
CA GLU A 154 16.39 -8.93 -12.38
C GLU A 154 16.28 -9.34 -10.91
N TYR A 155 15.24 -8.90 -10.21
CA TYR A 155 15.07 -9.11 -8.77
C TYR A 155 14.58 -10.50 -8.40
N THR A 156 13.92 -11.22 -9.32
CA THR A 156 13.63 -12.65 -9.15
C THR A 156 14.90 -13.44 -8.84
N ASN A 157 16.03 -13.11 -9.50
CA ASN A 157 17.32 -13.76 -9.24
C ASN A 157 17.99 -13.31 -7.94
N LYS A 158 17.52 -12.21 -7.34
CA LYS A 158 18.01 -11.66 -6.06
C LYS A 158 17.15 -12.11 -4.86
N GLY A 159 16.11 -12.92 -5.08
CA GLY A 159 15.21 -13.38 -4.02
C GLY A 159 14.17 -12.34 -3.57
N LEU A 160 13.95 -11.28 -4.34
CA LEU A 160 12.86 -10.32 -4.12
C LEU A 160 11.72 -10.60 -5.11
N HIS A 161 10.55 -10.91 -4.58
CA HIS A 161 9.33 -11.14 -5.35
C HIS A 161 8.70 -9.81 -5.75
N VAL A 162 8.73 -9.53 -7.06
CA VAL A 162 8.16 -8.31 -7.63
C VAL A 162 6.98 -8.67 -8.50
N LEU A 163 5.84 -8.01 -8.29
CA LEU A 163 4.70 -8.00 -9.21
C LEU A 163 4.63 -6.63 -9.90
N VAL A 164 4.21 -6.61 -11.16
CA VAL A 164 4.02 -5.38 -11.92
C VAL A 164 2.52 -5.13 -12.03
N GLY A 165 2.03 -4.10 -11.35
CA GLY A 165 0.65 -3.69 -11.35
C GLY A 165 0.46 -2.24 -11.77
N CYS A 166 -0.68 -1.67 -11.43
CA CYS A 166 -0.97 -0.24 -11.56
C CYS A 166 -1.96 0.19 -10.49
N GLU A 167 -1.91 1.45 -10.10
CA GLU A 167 -2.91 2.09 -9.27
C GLU A 167 -3.95 2.81 -10.12
N THR A 168 -5.23 2.54 -9.85
CA THR A 168 -6.35 3.04 -10.67
C THR A 168 -6.78 4.45 -10.33
N GLU A 169 -7.53 5.03 -11.26
CA GLU A 169 -8.29 6.26 -11.09
C GLU A 169 -9.77 6.03 -11.48
N ASN A 170 -10.67 6.86 -10.98
CA ASN A 170 -12.02 7.03 -11.54
C ASN A 170 -12.42 8.52 -11.48
N ILE A 171 -11.94 9.32 -12.45
CA ILE A 171 -12.04 10.78 -12.43
C ILE A 171 -13.37 11.24 -13.03
N THR A 172 -13.73 10.66 -14.18
CA THR A 172 -14.97 10.93 -14.92
C THR A 172 -15.50 9.61 -15.48
N SER A 173 -16.56 9.10 -14.86
CA SER A 173 -17.23 7.87 -15.29
C SER A 173 -18.17 8.10 -16.49
N PRO A 174 -18.30 7.17 -17.45
CA PRO A 174 -17.55 5.90 -17.54
C PRO A 174 -16.17 6.02 -18.18
N GLY A 175 -15.83 7.20 -18.73
CA GLY A 175 -14.70 7.43 -19.63
C GLY A 175 -13.33 7.07 -19.04
N THR A 176 -13.07 7.36 -17.76
CA THR A 176 -11.79 7.02 -17.12
C THR A 176 -11.54 5.50 -17.12
N LEU A 177 -12.55 4.70 -16.76
CA LEU A 177 -12.42 3.25 -16.68
C LEU A 177 -12.49 2.58 -18.06
N ASP A 178 -13.21 3.18 -19.03
CA ASP A 178 -13.16 2.76 -20.43
C ASP A 178 -11.75 2.93 -21.00
N TYR A 179 -11.13 4.08 -20.76
CA TYR A 179 -9.76 4.36 -21.20
C TYR A 179 -8.75 3.45 -20.52
N LEU A 180 -8.86 3.23 -19.20
CA LEU A 180 -7.99 2.29 -18.49
C LEU A 180 -8.09 0.87 -19.07
N THR A 181 -9.31 0.41 -19.38
CA THR A 181 -9.55 -0.88 -20.03
C THR A 181 -8.80 -0.99 -21.37
N GLU A 182 -8.85 0.06 -22.20
CA GLU A 182 -8.09 0.13 -23.47
C GLU A 182 -6.57 0.15 -23.23
N VAL A 183 -6.08 0.98 -22.31
CA VAL A 183 -4.66 1.12 -21.98
C VAL A 183 -4.06 -0.21 -21.52
N LEU A 184 -4.84 -1.00 -20.79
CA LEU A 184 -4.48 -2.35 -20.35
C LEU A 184 -4.73 -3.44 -21.42
N GLY A 185 -4.98 -3.05 -22.68
CA GLY A 185 -5.10 -3.98 -23.81
C GLY A 185 -6.35 -4.86 -23.78
N SER A 186 -7.39 -4.44 -23.04
CA SER A 186 -8.67 -5.15 -22.90
C SER A 186 -9.79 -4.42 -23.65
N THR A 187 -10.96 -5.07 -23.76
CA THR A 187 -12.16 -4.49 -24.41
C THR A 187 -13.33 -4.38 -23.43
N PRO A 188 -14.39 -3.61 -23.71
CA PRO A 188 -15.57 -3.50 -22.84
C PRO A 188 -16.25 -4.83 -22.51
N GLU A 189 -16.09 -5.86 -23.36
CA GLU A 189 -16.65 -7.22 -23.17
C GLU A 189 -15.75 -8.10 -22.28
N THR A 190 -14.53 -7.65 -21.99
CA THR A 190 -13.60 -8.39 -21.12
C THR A 190 -14.17 -8.45 -19.71
N LYS A 191 -14.18 -9.64 -19.11
CA LYS A 191 -14.65 -9.81 -17.73
C LYS A 191 -13.82 -8.94 -16.78
N PRO A 192 -14.42 -8.32 -15.74
CA PRO A 192 -13.71 -7.45 -14.80
C PRO A 192 -12.40 -8.03 -14.26
N GLU A 193 -12.41 -9.25 -13.76
CA GLU A 193 -11.22 -9.93 -13.22
C GLU A 193 -10.11 -10.22 -14.26
N MET A 194 -10.42 -10.11 -15.55
CA MET A 194 -9.50 -10.38 -16.67
C MET A 194 -8.93 -9.10 -17.29
N ILE A 195 -9.44 -7.92 -16.91
CA ILE A 195 -8.92 -6.64 -17.42
C ILE A 195 -7.44 -6.53 -17.09
N GLY A 196 -6.63 -6.25 -18.10
CA GLY A 196 -5.17 -6.14 -18.00
C GLY A 196 -4.41 -7.45 -17.88
N LYS A 197 -5.07 -8.61 -18.01
CA LYS A 197 -4.39 -9.90 -18.00
C LYS A 197 -3.31 -9.97 -19.08
N GLY A 198 -2.09 -10.32 -18.66
CA GLY A 198 -0.91 -10.39 -19.53
C GLY A 198 -0.19 -9.05 -19.72
N VAL A 199 -0.80 -7.94 -19.27
CA VAL A 199 -0.16 -6.61 -19.21
C VAL A 199 0.32 -6.34 -17.80
N VAL A 200 -0.57 -6.47 -16.81
CA VAL A 200 -0.30 -6.34 -15.37
C VAL A 200 -0.58 -7.65 -14.63
N ASP A 201 0.11 -7.86 -13.52
CA ASP A 201 -0.06 -9.02 -12.63
C ASP A 201 -1.18 -8.80 -11.60
N TYR A 202 -1.41 -7.53 -11.21
CA TYR A 202 -2.41 -7.14 -10.23
C TYR A 202 -2.81 -5.67 -10.40
N ILE A 203 -3.91 -5.27 -9.78
CA ILE A 203 -4.40 -3.89 -9.75
C ILE A 203 -4.60 -3.44 -8.30
N VAL A 204 -4.16 -2.22 -7.98
CA VAL A 204 -4.53 -1.48 -6.77
C VAL A 204 -5.72 -0.58 -7.09
N GLY A 205 -6.89 -0.94 -6.59
CA GLY A 205 -8.14 -0.21 -6.80
C GLY A 205 -8.24 1.00 -5.90
N SER A 206 -7.85 2.16 -6.41
CA SER A 206 -7.81 3.44 -5.72
C SER A 206 -8.69 4.50 -6.40
N LEU A 207 -9.00 5.56 -5.65
CA LEU A 207 -9.66 6.76 -6.12
C LEU A 207 -8.99 7.98 -5.50
N HIS A 208 -8.65 8.96 -6.33
CA HIS A 208 -8.02 10.20 -5.88
C HIS A 208 -8.85 11.44 -6.18
N HIS A 209 -10.07 11.25 -6.70
CA HIS A 209 -10.93 12.32 -7.17
C HIS A 209 -12.36 12.17 -6.65
N THR A 210 -13.04 13.30 -6.50
CA THR A 210 -14.50 13.34 -6.40
C THR A 210 -14.99 14.60 -7.12
N HIS A 211 -16.06 14.47 -7.92
CA HIS A 211 -16.47 15.49 -8.90
C HIS A 211 -15.32 15.94 -9.82
N SER A 212 -14.47 14.98 -10.22
CA SER A 212 -13.27 15.22 -11.04
C SER A 212 -12.25 16.21 -10.42
N ILE A 213 -12.33 16.47 -9.10
CA ILE A 213 -11.39 17.31 -8.35
C ILE A 213 -10.56 16.41 -7.44
N PRO A 214 -9.21 16.55 -7.42
CA PRO A 214 -8.36 15.77 -6.53
C PRO A 214 -8.73 15.94 -5.05
N ILE A 215 -8.70 14.86 -4.27
CA ILE A 215 -9.00 14.87 -2.83
C ILE A 215 -7.76 14.66 -1.95
N ASP A 216 -6.61 14.42 -2.57
CA ASP A 216 -5.37 14.03 -1.91
C ASP A 216 -4.12 14.83 -2.29
N PHE A 217 -4.28 15.77 -3.24
CA PHE A 217 -3.21 16.64 -3.70
C PHE A 217 -2.77 17.65 -2.62
N ASP A 218 -3.68 18.51 -2.19
CA ASP A 218 -3.47 19.48 -1.11
C ASP A 218 -4.79 19.85 -0.42
N ARG A 219 -4.67 20.60 0.69
CA ARG A 219 -5.84 20.99 1.49
C ARG A 219 -6.80 21.90 0.72
N GLU A 220 -6.28 22.80 -0.10
CA GLU A 220 -7.10 23.77 -0.85
C GLU A 220 -7.95 23.05 -1.91
N THR A 221 -7.36 22.09 -2.62
CA THR A 221 -8.01 21.28 -3.64
C THR A 221 -9.04 20.34 -3.03
N PHE A 222 -8.74 19.75 -1.88
CA PHE A 222 -9.72 19.00 -1.09
C PHE A 222 -10.93 19.86 -0.68
N ASP A 223 -10.69 21.05 -0.11
CA ASP A 223 -11.75 21.97 0.30
C ASP A 223 -12.58 22.44 -0.91
N ARG A 224 -11.98 22.56 -2.10
CA ARG A 224 -12.70 22.81 -3.36
C ARG A 224 -13.59 21.64 -3.77
N SER A 225 -13.11 20.40 -3.64
CA SER A 225 -13.93 19.21 -3.91
C SER A 225 -15.13 19.17 -2.97
N VAL A 226 -14.92 19.36 -1.67
CA VAL A 226 -16.01 19.47 -0.67
C VAL A 226 -16.99 20.59 -1.03
N SER A 227 -16.48 21.77 -1.40
CA SER A 227 -17.32 22.94 -1.74
C SER A 227 -18.06 22.80 -3.08
N SER A 228 -17.74 21.80 -3.89
CA SER A 228 -18.46 21.52 -5.15
C SER A 228 -19.86 20.92 -4.92
N PHE A 229 -20.13 20.44 -3.70
CA PHE A 229 -21.42 19.91 -3.30
C PHE A 229 -22.33 21.02 -2.77
N SER A 230 -23.53 21.15 -3.36
CA SER A 230 -24.54 22.09 -2.89
C SER A 230 -25.13 21.62 -1.56
N SER A 231 -24.63 22.16 -0.45
CA SER A 231 -25.02 21.73 0.90
C SER A 231 -25.13 22.89 1.90
N SER A 232 -25.83 22.64 3.01
CA SER A 232 -26.10 23.63 4.06
C SER A 232 -24.91 23.90 4.99
N SER A 233 -23.89 23.03 4.98
CA SER A 233 -22.66 23.18 5.77
C SER A 233 -21.50 22.40 5.16
N THR A 234 -20.26 22.76 5.53
CA THR A 234 -19.05 22.02 5.12
C THR A 234 -19.08 20.56 5.55
N HIS A 235 -19.61 20.26 6.75
CA HIS A 235 -19.73 18.87 7.21
C HIS A 235 -20.70 18.08 6.33
N ALA A 236 -21.88 18.63 6.05
CA ALA A 236 -22.86 17.96 5.19
C ALA A 236 -22.36 17.84 3.73
N ALA A 237 -21.62 18.82 3.23
CA ALA A 237 -20.96 18.75 1.91
C ALA A 237 -19.90 17.63 1.87
N HIS A 238 -19.12 17.50 2.94
CA HIS A 238 -18.12 16.44 3.04
C HIS A 238 -18.76 15.05 3.12
N LEU A 239 -19.88 14.88 3.85
CA LEU A 239 -20.62 13.62 3.81
C LEU A 239 -21.14 13.28 2.40
N GLN A 240 -21.56 14.26 1.60
CA GLN A 240 -21.94 14.02 0.19
C GLN A 240 -20.74 13.62 -0.68
N LEU A 241 -19.56 14.21 -0.45
CA LEU A 241 -18.32 13.75 -1.09
C LEU A 241 -18.05 12.27 -0.80
N ILE A 242 -18.17 11.87 0.47
CA ILE A 242 -17.98 10.46 0.88
C ILE A 242 -19.03 9.56 0.23
N ASP A 243 -20.29 10.01 0.16
CA ASP A 243 -21.39 9.29 -0.45
C ASP A 243 -21.11 8.97 -1.93
N GLN A 244 -20.63 9.98 -2.69
CA GLN A 244 -20.24 9.84 -4.10
C GLN A 244 -18.97 8.97 -4.25
N TYR A 245 -17.93 9.22 -3.45
CA TYR A 245 -16.70 8.44 -3.46
C TYR A 245 -16.98 6.94 -3.30
N LEU A 246 -17.89 6.56 -2.40
CA LEU A 246 -18.22 5.16 -2.18
C LEU A 246 -19.02 4.53 -3.32
N ASP A 247 -19.79 5.31 -4.10
CA ASP A 247 -20.42 4.80 -5.32
C ASP A 247 -19.38 4.63 -6.45
N ASP A 248 -18.49 5.61 -6.62
CA ASP A 248 -17.41 5.55 -7.60
C ASP A 248 -16.44 4.39 -7.29
N GLN A 249 -16.17 4.14 -6.01
CA GLN A 249 -15.37 3.00 -5.56
C GLN A 249 -16.07 1.68 -5.90
N LEU A 250 -17.39 1.57 -5.70
CA LEU A 250 -18.11 0.36 -6.09
C LEU A 250 -18.03 0.13 -7.61
N GLU A 251 -18.07 1.19 -8.42
CA GLU A 251 -17.88 1.07 -9.86
C GLU A 251 -16.50 0.47 -10.20
N VAL A 252 -15.42 0.97 -9.60
CA VAL A 252 -14.06 0.42 -9.75
C VAL A 252 -14.04 -1.07 -9.38
N LEU A 253 -14.64 -1.44 -8.24
CA LEU A 253 -14.72 -2.83 -7.79
C LEU A 253 -15.47 -3.72 -8.79
N HIS A 254 -16.62 -3.26 -9.29
CA HIS A 254 -17.43 -4.00 -10.26
C HIS A 254 -16.74 -4.18 -11.61
N ARG A 255 -16.02 -3.15 -12.07
CA ARG A 255 -15.48 -3.09 -13.43
C ARG A 255 -14.08 -3.68 -13.56
N LEU A 256 -13.29 -3.70 -12.49
CA LEU A 256 -11.89 -4.15 -12.54
C LEU A 256 -11.59 -5.34 -11.60
N LYS A 257 -12.42 -5.56 -10.56
CA LYS A 257 -12.17 -6.51 -9.47
C LYS A 257 -10.68 -6.52 -9.04
N PRO A 258 -10.15 -5.40 -8.56
CA PRO A 258 -8.73 -5.26 -8.22
C PRO A 258 -8.33 -6.26 -7.12
N GLU A 259 -7.14 -6.82 -7.21
CA GLU A 259 -6.63 -7.74 -6.18
C GLU A 259 -6.41 -7.04 -4.84
N VAL A 260 -6.05 -5.75 -4.87
CA VAL A 260 -5.82 -4.92 -3.69
C VAL A 260 -6.76 -3.72 -3.72
N ILE A 261 -7.50 -3.49 -2.64
CA ILE A 261 -8.28 -2.27 -2.45
C ILE A 261 -7.37 -1.23 -1.81
N GLY A 262 -7.07 -0.17 -2.56
CA GLY A 262 -6.24 0.95 -2.12
C GLY A 262 -6.94 1.79 -1.05
N HIS A 263 -6.12 2.42 -0.20
CA HIS A 263 -6.40 3.35 0.91
C HIS A 263 -7.89 3.70 1.09
N PHE A 264 -8.65 2.71 1.59
CA PHE A 264 -10.11 2.66 1.44
C PHE A 264 -10.84 3.95 1.85
N ASP A 265 -10.39 4.62 2.92
CA ASP A 265 -10.99 5.83 3.46
C ASP A 265 -10.15 7.11 3.24
N LEU A 266 -9.49 7.20 2.07
CA LEU A 266 -8.76 8.39 1.62
C LEU A 266 -9.59 9.68 1.66
N PHE A 267 -10.91 9.58 1.47
CA PHE A 267 -11.86 10.69 1.59
C PHE A 267 -11.83 11.41 2.95
N ARG A 268 -11.10 10.88 3.94
CA ARG A 268 -10.86 11.50 5.25
C ARG A 268 -9.49 12.16 5.37
N LEU A 269 -8.64 12.19 4.34
CA LEU A 269 -7.22 12.59 4.45
C LEU A 269 -7.02 13.85 5.29
N PHE A 270 -7.80 14.90 5.03
CA PHE A 270 -7.75 16.18 5.76
C PHE A 270 -8.71 16.29 6.95
N THR A 271 -9.43 15.22 7.27
CA THR A 271 -10.38 15.11 8.39
C THR A 271 -10.29 13.74 9.09
N PRO A 272 -9.11 13.30 9.56
CA PRO A 272 -8.91 11.96 10.13
C PRO A 272 -9.86 11.65 11.29
N SER A 273 -10.26 12.66 12.05
CA SER A 273 -11.16 12.52 13.20
C SER A 273 -12.64 12.32 12.85
N LEU A 274 -13.04 12.55 11.60
CA LEU A 274 -14.43 12.38 11.16
C LEU A 274 -14.90 10.94 11.43
N LYS A 275 -16.00 10.78 12.16
CA LYS A 275 -16.60 9.46 12.43
C LYS A 275 -17.70 9.20 11.41
N ILE A 276 -17.63 8.08 10.71
CA ILE A 276 -18.59 7.73 9.65
C ILE A 276 -19.52 6.58 10.05
N ARG A 277 -19.17 5.79 11.08
CA ARG A 277 -20.03 4.71 11.58
C ARG A 277 -21.42 5.17 12.05
N GLY A 278 -21.53 6.40 12.56
CA GLY A 278 -22.82 6.99 12.96
C GLY A 278 -23.70 7.41 11.78
N GLU A 279 -23.08 7.68 10.62
CA GLU A 279 -23.75 8.16 9.41
C GLU A 279 -24.33 6.98 8.63
N LYS A 280 -25.54 6.54 8.99
CA LYS A 280 -26.14 5.27 8.53
C LYS A 280 -26.12 5.06 7.01
N GLN A 281 -26.33 6.12 6.22
CA GLN A 281 -26.31 6.04 4.75
C GLN A 281 -24.90 5.84 4.19
N ILE A 282 -23.92 6.54 4.75
CA ILE A 282 -22.51 6.37 4.40
C ILE A 282 -22.03 4.99 4.83
N TRP A 283 -22.33 4.61 6.07
CA TRP A 283 -21.90 3.33 6.64
C TRP A 283 -22.47 2.14 5.86
N SER A 284 -23.71 2.21 5.37
CA SER A 284 -24.26 1.14 4.53
C SER A 284 -23.52 0.99 3.19
N LYS A 285 -23.03 2.09 2.59
CA LYS A 285 -22.17 2.05 1.40
C LYS A 285 -20.77 1.50 1.72
N VAL A 286 -20.19 1.85 2.87
CA VAL A 286 -18.94 1.24 3.34
C VAL A 286 -19.12 -0.28 3.48
N GLU A 287 -20.16 -0.74 4.17
CA GLU A 287 -20.46 -2.17 4.31
C GLU A 287 -20.69 -2.86 2.98
N ARG A 288 -21.44 -2.24 2.07
CA ARG A 288 -21.67 -2.74 0.71
C ARG A 288 -20.35 -2.99 -0.02
N ASN A 289 -19.47 -2.00 -0.06
CA ASN A 289 -18.22 -2.07 -0.81
C ASN A 289 -17.26 -3.10 -0.18
N VAL A 290 -17.13 -3.10 1.15
CA VAL A 290 -16.30 -4.08 1.87
C VAL A 290 -16.83 -5.49 1.62
N ARG A 291 -18.14 -5.74 1.74
CA ARG A 291 -18.73 -7.07 1.48
C ARG A 291 -18.46 -7.53 0.06
N TYR A 292 -18.62 -6.65 -0.92
CA TYR A 292 -18.37 -6.98 -2.32
C TYR A 292 -16.89 -7.36 -2.57
N ALA A 293 -15.95 -6.55 -2.09
CA ALA A 293 -14.52 -6.84 -2.19
C ALA A 293 -14.12 -8.14 -1.49
N VAL A 294 -14.70 -8.39 -0.31
CA VAL A 294 -14.54 -9.63 0.43
C VAL A 294 -15.05 -10.84 -0.35
N GLU A 295 -16.20 -10.72 -1.03
CA GLU A 295 -16.84 -11.83 -1.77
C GLU A 295 -15.94 -12.39 -2.87
N TYR A 296 -15.29 -11.51 -3.66
CA TYR A 296 -14.39 -11.97 -4.73
C TYR A 296 -12.94 -12.24 -4.24
N GLY A 297 -12.67 -12.03 -2.95
CA GLY A 297 -11.40 -12.42 -2.32
C GLY A 297 -10.31 -11.34 -2.34
N ALA A 298 -10.65 -10.08 -2.58
CA ALA A 298 -9.69 -8.96 -2.56
C ALA A 298 -8.95 -8.85 -1.22
N LEU A 299 -7.74 -8.28 -1.29
CA LEU A 299 -6.98 -7.84 -0.14
C LEU A 299 -7.29 -6.35 0.09
N PHE A 300 -7.44 -5.94 1.33
CA PHE A 300 -7.51 -4.53 1.71
C PHE A 300 -6.12 -4.10 2.15
N GLU A 301 -5.59 -3.04 1.56
CA GLU A 301 -4.30 -2.53 2.02
C GLU A 301 -4.42 -1.88 3.40
N CYS A 302 -3.43 -2.16 4.24
CA CYS A 302 -3.14 -1.43 5.45
C CYS A 302 -1.95 -0.53 5.13
N ASN A 303 -2.25 0.67 4.64
CA ASN A 303 -1.29 1.62 4.09
C ASN A 303 -0.68 2.53 5.16
N ALA A 304 0.65 2.47 5.31
CA ALA A 304 1.43 3.25 6.26
C ALA A 304 1.57 4.76 5.90
N ALA A 305 1.12 5.18 4.72
CA ALA A 305 1.18 6.56 4.26
C ALA A 305 0.39 7.54 5.12
N SER A 306 -0.74 7.12 5.69
CA SER A 306 -1.56 7.95 6.57
C SER A 306 -0.74 8.55 7.73
N PHE A 307 0.21 7.78 8.28
CA PHE A 307 1.05 8.18 9.40
C PHE A 307 1.94 9.40 9.10
N ARG A 308 2.50 9.50 7.88
CA ARG A 308 3.26 10.68 7.43
C ARG A 308 2.35 11.85 7.06
N LYS A 309 1.06 11.60 6.83
CA LYS A 309 0.01 12.61 6.62
C LYS A 309 -0.65 13.08 7.93
N GLY A 310 -0.08 12.72 9.09
CA GLY A 310 -0.52 13.18 10.40
C GLY A 310 -1.59 12.32 11.07
N TRP A 311 -1.91 11.16 10.50
CA TRP A 311 -2.85 10.23 11.13
C TRP A 311 -2.19 9.41 12.25
N ASN A 312 -3.02 8.93 13.17
CA ASN A 312 -2.63 7.97 14.21
C ASN A 312 -3.01 6.53 13.87
N THR A 313 -3.61 6.31 12.71
CA THR A 313 -4.02 4.99 12.19
C THR A 313 -3.54 4.83 10.76
N SER A 314 -3.50 3.59 10.27
CA SER A 314 -3.40 3.26 8.84
C SER A 314 -4.58 3.84 8.04
N TYR A 315 -4.50 3.81 6.70
CA TYR A 315 -5.69 3.51 5.90
C TYR A 315 -5.84 1.98 5.85
N PRO A 316 -7.03 1.41 6.09
CA PRO A 316 -8.22 2.07 6.61
C PRO A 316 -8.07 2.51 8.07
N ALA A 317 -8.82 3.53 8.49
CA ALA A 317 -8.95 3.86 9.91
C ALA A 317 -9.63 2.74 10.71
N ARG A 318 -9.52 2.80 12.05
CA ARG A 318 -9.97 1.74 12.98
C ARG A 318 -11.41 1.26 12.74
N GLU A 319 -12.36 2.17 12.53
CA GLU A 319 -13.77 1.77 12.38
C GLU A 319 -14.03 0.91 11.14
N VAL A 320 -13.32 1.18 10.04
CA VAL A 320 -13.38 0.45 8.77
C VAL A 320 -12.54 -0.84 8.85
N LEU A 321 -11.36 -0.79 9.49
CA LEU A 321 -10.56 -1.99 9.76
C LEU A 321 -11.35 -3.03 10.57
N ASP A 322 -12.04 -2.60 11.64
CA ASP A 322 -12.87 -3.48 12.46
C ASP A 322 -14.01 -4.13 11.63
N LEU A 323 -14.59 -3.40 10.68
CA LEU A 323 -15.60 -3.94 9.77
C LEU A 323 -14.99 -4.99 8.83
N ILE A 324 -13.85 -4.70 8.21
CA ILE A 324 -13.16 -5.64 7.32
C ILE A 324 -12.84 -6.94 8.07
N GLN A 325 -12.31 -6.85 9.29
CA GLN A 325 -12.06 -8.01 10.15
C GLN A 325 -13.35 -8.77 10.49
N SER A 326 -14.44 -8.07 10.83
CA SER A 326 -15.72 -8.70 11.15
C SER A 326 -16.33 -9.48 9.97
N LEU A 327 -15.97 -9.09 8.74
CA LEU A 327 -16.35 -9.74 7.49
C LEU A 327 -15.29 -10.74 6.99
N GLN A 328 -14.25 -11.00 7.78
CA GLN A 328 -13.14 -11.89 7.45
C GLN A 328 -12.39 -11.46 6.17
N GLY A 329 -12.30 -10.15 5.91
CA GLY A 329 -11.53 -9.63 4.79
C GLY A 329 -10.03 -9.86 4.97
N ARG A 330 -9.31 -9.96 3.85
CA ARG A 330 -7.87 -10.20 3.83
C ARG A 330 -7.14 -8.87 3.93
N LEU A 331 -6.16 -8.76 4.80
CA LEU A 331 -5.39 -7.53 5.01
C LEU A 331 -3.96 -7.70 4.48
N CYS A 332 -3.46 -6.74 3.72
CA CYS A 332 -2.07 -6.72 3.24
C CYS A 332 -1.36 -5.43 3.65
N LEU A 333 -0.04 -5.41 3.66
CA LEU A 333 0.75 -4.23 4.01
C LEU A 333 1.16 -3.45 2.76
N SER A 334 1.22 -2.13 2.91
CA SER A 334 1.81 -1.21 1.93
C SER A 334 2.40 0.03 2.58
N ASP A 335 3.41 0.63 1.93
CA ASP A 335 3.95 1.95 2.28
C ASP A 335 3.46 3.07 1.37
N ASP A 336 2.93 2.74 0.19
CA ASP A 336 2.59 3.70 -0.85
C ASP A 336 3.77 4.67 -1.06
N SER A 337 4.94 4.06 -1.21
CA SER A 337 6.21 4.75 -1.25
C SER A 337 6.33 5.55 -2.54
N HIS A 338 6.72 6.81 -2.42
CA HIS A 338 6.87 7.76 -3.52
C HIS A 338 8.35 8.09 -3.77
N GLY A 339 9.20 7.08 -3.73
CA GLY A 339 10.65 7.18 -3.80
C GLY A 339 11.37 6.53 -2.62
N VAL A 340 12.71 6.52 -2.67
CA VAL A 340 13.59 5.77 -1.75
C VAL A 340 13.32 6.11 -0.29
N HIS A 341 13.16 7.40 0.00
CA HIS A 341 12.91 7.92 1.35
C HIS A 341 11.61 7.41 2.02
N ALA A 342 10.67 6.88 1.24
CA ALA A 342 9.37 6.43 1.72
C ALA A 342 9.25 4.91 1.84
N VAL A 343 10.22 4.15 1.31
CA VAL A 343 10.21 2.68 1.35
C VAL A 343 10.28 2.19 2.80
N GLY A 344 9.28 1.42 3.22
CA GLY A 344 9.11 0.94 4.60
C GLY A 344 8.82 2.04 5.64
N LEU A 345 8.63 3.29 5.22
CA LEU A 345 8.41 4.39 6.17
C LEU A 345 7.15 4.14 7.01
N ASN A 346 7.26 4.29 8.33
CA ASN A 346 6.21 4.00 9.33
C ASN A 346 5.78 2.53 9.45
N TYR A 347 6.51 1.55 8.88
CA TYR A 347 6.15 0.14 9.00
C TYR A 347 6.07 -0.38 10.45
N LEU A 348 6.92 0.14 11.35
CA LEU A 348 6.83 -0.22 12.78
C LEU A 348 5.53 0.29 13.42
N ARG A 349 5.07 1.49 13.05
CA ARG A 349 3.77 2.03 13.51
C ARG A 349 2.60 1.27 12.92
N LEU A 350 2.70 0.85 11.65
CA LEU A 350 1.72 -0.01 11.00
C LEU A 350 1.60 -1.35 11.73
N LYS A 351 2.74 -1.98 12.06
CA LYS A 351 2.79 -3.22 12.84
C LYS A 351 2.07 -3.06 14.18
N GLU A 352 2.41 -2.03 14.95
CA GLU A 352 1.79 -1.75 16.25
C GLU A 352 0.28 -1.54 16.10
N TYR A 353 -0.14 -0.73 15.14
CA TYR A 353 -1.55 -0.48 14.85
C TYR A 353 -2.35 -1.75 14.56
N LEU A 354 -1.80 -2.67 13.76
CA LEU A 354 -2.45 -3.94 13.41
C LEU A 354 -2.46 -4.92 14.59
N ILE A 355 -1.40 -4.95 15.42
CA ILE A 355 -1.37 -5.73 16.66
C ILE A 355 -2.46 -5.24 17.62
N ASP A 356 -2.55 -3.92 17.83
CA ASP A 356 -3.55 -3.29 18.71
C ASP A 356 -4.99 -3.45 18.18
N ALA A 357 -5.14 -3.67 16.87
CA ALA A 357 -6.41 -3.99 16.24
C ALA A 357 -6.78 -5.48 16.31
N GLY A 358 -5.90 -6.34 16.86
CA GLY A 358 -6.14 -7.77 17.01
C GLY A 358 -5.96 -8.57 15.72
N VAL A 359 -5.21 -8.05 14.74
CA VAL A 359 -5.01 -8.71 13.45
C VAL A 359 -4.11 -9.94 13.61
N ASP A 360 -4.67 -11.13 13.37
CA ASP A 360 -3.94 -12.40 13.48
C ASP A 360 -3.35 -12.88 12.17
N THR A 361 -3.91 -12.50 11.03
CA THR A 361 -3.46 -12.97 9.72
C THR A 361 -3.34 -11.80 8.77
N ILE A 362 -2.19 -11.72 8.11
CA ILE A 362 -1.97 -10.84 6.96
C ILE A 362 -1.82 -11.71 5.70
N TRP A 363 -2.02 -11.10 4.54
CA TRP A 363 -2.03 -11.76 3.24
C TRP A 363 -1.11 -11.02 2.29
N TYR A 364 -0.48 -11.76 1.39
CA TYR A 364 0.37 -11.21 0.35
C TYR A 364 0.13 -11.89 -0.99
N LEU A 365 0.45 -11.19 -2.07
CA LEU A 365 0.34 -11.69 -3.43
C LEU A 365 1.66 -12.27 -3.91
N GLU A 366 1.56 -13.34 -4.69
CA GLU A 366 2.64 -13.89 -5.49
C GLU A 366 2.16 -14.19 -6.90
N LYS A 367 3.08 -14.44 -7.84
CA LYS A 367 2.72 -15.04 -9.13
C LYS A 367 2.20 -16.45 -8.89
N ASP A 368 1.08 -16.77 -9.53
CA ASP A 368 0.53 -18.11 -9.52
C ASP A 368 1.32 -19.02 -10.46
N ALA A 369 2.17 -19.88 -9.88
CA ALA A 369 2.93 -20.88 -10.62
C ALA A 369 2.06 -22.06 -11.09
N SER A 370 0.88 -22.25 -10.48
CA SER A 370 -0.08 -23.24 -10.92
C SER A 370 -0.95 -22.60 -11.98
N GLN A 371 -0.97 -23.10 -13.22
CA GLN A 371 -1.94 -22.61 -14.23
C GLN A 371 -3.36 -23.12 -13.92
N SER A 372 -3.74 -23.14 -12.64
CA SER A 372 -5.04 -23.62 -12.17
C SER A 372 -6.12 -22.64 -12.63
N PRO A 373 -7.25 -23.12 -13.18
CA PRO A 373 -8.36 -22.23 -13.50
C PRO A 373 -8.80 -21.46 -12.25
N ALA A 374 -8.97 -20.15 -12.39
CA ALA A 374 -9.51 -19.30 -11.33
C ALA A 374 -10.81 -19.92 -10.79
N GLY A 375 -10.88 -20.13 -9.47
CA GLY A 375 -12.09 -20.62 -8.78
C GLY A 375 -12.11 -22.09 -8.36
N GLN A 376 -11.02 -22.86 -8.49
CA GLN A 376 -10.90 -24.16 -7.82
C GLN A 376 -9.92 -24.08 -6.65
N ASP A 377 -10.45 -23.72 -5.48
CA ASP A 377 -9.73 -23.84 -4.22
C ASP A 377 -9.58 -25.34 -3.87
N LYS A 378 -8.36 -25.87 -4.00
CA LYS A 378 -8.02 -27.20 -3.46
C LYS A 378 -7.72 -27.14 -1.96
N ASP A 379 -7.61 -25.94 -1.40
CA ASP A 379 -7.09 -25.68 -0.06
C ASP A 379 -8.18 -25.36 0.98
N GLY A 380 -9.45 -25.56 0.64
CA GLY A 380 -10.57 -25.49 1.60
C GLY A 380 -10.98 -24.07 2.03
N HIS A 381 -10.47 -23.03 1.37
CA HIS A 381 -10.99 -21.67 1.56
C HIS A 381 -12.35 -21.49 0.86
N THR A 382 -13.24 -20.73 1.48
CA THR A 382 -14.58 -20.44 0.95
C THR A 382 -14.59 -19.34 -0.13
N ARG A 383 -13.45 -18.67 -0.36
CA ARG A 383 -13.30 -17.51 -1.24
C ARG A 383 -12.03 -17.65 -2.07
N PRO A 384 -12.04 -17.28 -3.37
CA PRO A 384 -10.91 -17.52 -4.28
C PRO A 384 -9.60 -16.95 -3.73
N THR A 385 -8.55 -17.75 -3.67
CA THR A 385 -7.17 -17.29 -3.41
C THR A 385 -6.40 -17.03 -4.71
N HIS A 386 -6.83 -17.64 -5.82
CA HIS A 386 -6.25 -17.48 -7.15
C HIS A 386 -7.00 -16.42 -7.97
N PHE A 387 -6.28 -15.44 -8.50
CA PHE A 387 -6.82 -14.36 -9.31
C PHE A 387 -6.56 -14.56 -10.80
N ALA A 388 -7.49 -14.09 -11.63
CA ALA A 388 -7.48 -14.39 -13.05
C ALA A 388 -6.33 -13.70 -13.83
N ARG A 389 -5.73 -12.64 -13.26
CA ARG A 389 -4.49 -11.99 -13.75
C ARG A 389 -3.20 -12.78 -13.45
N GLY A 390 -3.29 -13.93 -12.78
CA GLY A 390 -2.17 -14.84 -12.60
C GLY A 390 -1.41 -14.62 -11.29
N THR A 391 -2.11 -14.17 -10.25
CA THR A 391 -1.57 -14.03 -8.89
C THR A 391 -2.35 -14.93 -7.92
N VAL A 392 -1.71 -15.25 -6.80
CA VAL A 392 -2.30 -16.01 -5.70
C VAL A 392 -2.10 -15.25 -4.40
N ALA A 393 -3.15 -15.15 -3.59
CA ALA A 393 -3.11 -14.64 -2.22
C ALA A 393 -2.71 -15.75 -1.25
N LYS A 394 -1.64 -15.51 -0.49
CA LYS A 394 -1.15 -16.42 0.55
C LYS A 394 -1.33 -15.83 1.94
N PRO A 395 -1.85 -16.59 2.92
CA PRO A 395 -1.94 -16.13 4.29
C PRO A 395 -0.60 -16.28 5.02
N MET A 396 -0.34 -15.38 5.96
CA MET A 396 0.64 -15.53 7.02
C MET A 396 -0.05 -15.40 8.37
N GLY A 397 0.12 -16.42 9.21
CA GLY A 397 -0.55 -16.50 10.50
C GLY A 397 0.06 -15.54 11.53
N PRO A 398 -0.31 -15.70 12.82
CA PRO A 398 0.08 -14.78 13.90
C PRO A 398 1.59 -14.59 14.07
N GLU A 399 2.42 -15.48 13.53
CA GLU A 399 3.88 -15.36 13.49
C GLU A 399 4.38 -14.11 12.76
N TRP A 400 3.56 -13.47 11.91
CA TRP A 400 3.90 -12.19 11.29
C TRP A 400 4.27 -11.13 12.34
N LYS A 401 3.65 -11.16 13.53
CA LYS A 401 3.85 -10.18 14.61
C LYS A 401 5.26 -10.21 15.19
N THR A 402 5.88 -11.39 15.21
CA THR A 402 7.21 -11.64 15.78
C THR A 402 8.24 -12.01 14.72
N HIS A 403 7.92 -11.81 13.43
CA HIS A 403 8.80 -12.15 12.33
C HIS A 403 10.17 -11.48 12.46
N PRO A 404 11.29 -12.19 12.20
CA PRO A 404 12.65 -11.65 12.32
C PRO A 404 12.90 -10.36 11.53
N PHE A 405 12.16 -10.16 10.43
CA PHE A 405 12.17 -8.91 9.66
C PHE A 405 12.11 -7.68 10.57
N TRP A 406 11.19 -7.62 11.55
CA TRP A 406 10.99 -6.42 12.35
C TRP A 406 12.25 -6.00 13.12
N THR A 407 13.02 -6.98 13.59
CA THR A 407 14.29 -6.74 14.28
C THR A 407 15.35 -6.25 13.31
N THR A 408 15.53 -6.93 12.16
CA THR A 408 16.49 -6.55 11.12
C THR A 408 16.16 -5.17 10.53
N PHE A 409 14.89 -4.88 10.31
CA PHE A 409 14.39 -3.62 9.78
C PHE A 409 14.71 -2.46 10.71
N THR A 410 14.43 -2.63 12.02
CA THR A 410 14.76 -1.62 13.03
C THR A 410 16.26 -1.32 13.04
N ALA A 411 17.11 -2.35 13.03
CA ALA A 411 18.56 -2.18 12.96
C ALA A 411 19.01 -1.50 11.65
N SER A 412 18.36 -1.80 10.53
CA SER A 412 18.66 -1.18 9.23
C SER A 412 18.33 0.31 9.24
N LEU A 413 17.19 0.71 9.80
CA LEU A 413 16.83 2.12 9.96
C LEU A 413 17.82 2.88 10.85
N GLU A 414 18.27 2.27 11.96
CA GLU A 414 19.28 2.87 12.85
C GLU A 414 20.65 3.03 12.19
N SER A 415 21.01 2.16 11.24
CA SER A 415 22.27 2.25 10.50
C SER A 415 22.28 3.35 9.42
N GLN A 416 21.10 3.78 8.97
CA GLN A 416 20.91 4.81 7.95
C GLN A 416 20.73 6.22 8.55
N SER A 417 20.44 6.32 9.86
CA SER A 417 20.32 7.57 10.62
C SER A 417 21.63 8.03 11.24
#